data_AF-A0A929Z9X2-F1
#
_entry.id   AF-A0A929Z9X2-F1
#
_cell.length_a   1.000
_cell.length_b   1.000
_cell.length_c   1.000
_cell.angle_alpha   90.00
_cell.angle_beta   90.00
_cell.angle_gamma   90.00
#
_symmetry.space_group_name_H-M   'P 1'
#
loop_
_entity.id
_entity.type
_entity.pdbx_description
1 polymer ?
#
loop_
_entity_poly.entity_id
_entity_poly.type
_entity_poly.pdbx_seq_one_letter_code
_entity_poly.pdbx_strand_id
1 'polypeptide(L)'
;MLSSLPRFFGALALCMALSTTVRAQDSPNLYTTGSSTGAPTTWGGLDYNGMPWVRNVSSPYHLKSGLAGRHLFVWPSHGRYFDGERWKWQRPIMFCTTEDLLSQSIVFPYLIPMLENAGAVVYTPRERDAQTEEAVVDNDHPTSEGRYAERDAAGKSWRTADLPGFGLPHRQLTDNDQPFRNGTSRCIPTSRRNEPRAEASWTPNLAKRGHYAVYVSYTSLPDAVDDAHYTVYHAGGRTEFHVNQRMGGGTWLYLGTFLFEAGENEHARVVLDNTSTHKGSISADAVRFGGGMGLAARSMPQITVSPDSIYTYAYPKVGHTSGLPRRLEGARYYAQWAGLPDTLYRHRDETSDYNGDLRSRAHLLNFLGGGSPFMPDTLGARVPFELSFALHTDAGFNRNGNIYGTLGLITGVNEQGDSLYRTGTARRTSLDYARRVMTNLHNDLTRTYGTDWHLRELFDKNYAETRMPEVPSMILELLAHQNFTDMKFAHDPNFKFTASRAVYKAILQYLSAMHGEPQPAVQPLPVHAFAARLVKGQDAVQLSWQPTPDSIEASAVPTDYIVYTRTPNTDFDNGRLTNGRTTVNLPVNP
;
A
#
# COMPACT_ATOMS: atom_id res chain seq x y z
N MET A 1 34.29 2.26 -28.23
CA MET A 1 35.55 1.69 -27.70
C MET A 1 35.35 1.39 -26.23
N LEU A 2 35.65 0.15 -25.86
CA LEU A 2 35.69 -0.33 -24.47
C LEU A 2 36.77 0.40 -23.67
N SER A 3 36.43 0.83 -22.46
CA SER A 3 37.37 1.03 -21.33
C SER A 3 36.51 1.30 -20.08
N SER A 4 36.16 0.30 -19.28
CA SER A 4 36.97 -0.40 -18.27
C SER A 4 36.46 -0.03 -16.87
N LEU A 5 35.81 -0.99 -16.21
CA LEU A 5 35.40 -0.98 -14.81
C LEU A 5 36.62 -0.73 -13.89
N PRO A 6 36.49 0.06 -12.80
CA PRO A 6 37.53 0.11 -11.78
C PRO A 6 37.53 -1.15 -10.92
N ARG A 7 38.76 -1.58 -10.63
CA ARG A 7 39.16 -2.80 -9.94
C ARG A 7 38.91 -2.73 -8.42
N PHE A 8 38.69 -3.91 -7.85
CA PHE A 8 38.83 -4.25 -6.45
C PHE A 8 40.18 -3.76 -5.88
N PHE A 9 40.13 -3.08 -4.72
CA PHE A 9 41.26 -2.99 -3.81
C PHE A 9 40.84 -3.56 -2.45
N GLY A 10 41.46 -4.68 -2.10
CA GLY A 10 41.51 -5.17 -0.73
C GLY A 10 42.68 -4.51 0.00
N ALA A 11 42.40 -4.05 1.22
CA ALA A 11 43.34 -4.00 2.32
C ALA A 11 42.52 -4.08 3.62
N LEU A 12 42.60 -5.21 4.32
CA LEU A 12 42.11 -5.33 5.69
C LEU A 12 43.01 -4.49 6.59
N ALA A 13 42.44 -3.50 7.28
CA ALA A 13 43.01 -2.90 8.48
C ALA A 13 42.11 -3.28 9.66
N LEU A 14 42.58 -4.22 10.48
CA LEU A 14 42.00 -4.54 11.78
C LEU A 14 42.32 -3.39 12.73
N CYS A 15 41.41 -2.44 12.88
CA CYS A 15 41.51 -1.39 13.88
C CYS A 15 40.65 -1.81 15.09
N MET A 16 41.29 -2.37 16.14
CA MET A 16 40.66 -2.49 17.45
C MET A 16 40.57 -1.08 18.05
N ALA A 17 39.45 -0.41 17.81
CA ALA A 17 39.05 0.78 18.56
C ALA A 17 38.01 0.37 19.60
N LEU A 18 38.45 0.25 20.85
CA LEU A 18 37.59 0.37 22.02
C LEU A 18 37.03 1.80 22.03
N SER A 19 35.85 2.01 21.44
CA SER A 19 35.08 3.24 21.64
C SER A 19 33.79 2.91 22.34
N THR A 20 33.70 3.40 23.58
CA THR A 20 32.54 3.44 24.45
C THR A 20 31.25 3.76 23.68
N THR A 21 30.30 2.83 23.75
CA THR A 21 28.90 3.03 23.38
C THR A 21 28.33 4.25 24.09
N VAL A 22 28.03 5.33 23.36
CA VAL A 22 27.08 6.34 23.82
C VAL A 22 25.74 5.95 23.21
N ARG A 23 24.87 5.40 24.06
CA ARG A 23 23.52 4.94 23.71
C ARG A 23 22.61 6.14 23.49
N ALA A 24 21.57 5.97 22.67
CA ALA A 24 20.40 6.84 22.59
C ALA A 24 19.55 6.90 23.88
N GLN A 25 20.14 6.63 25.05
CA GLN A 25 19.47 6.71 26.36
C GLN A 25 19.70 8.04 27.09
N ASP A 26 20.63 8.90 26.65
CA ASP A 26 21.03 10.09 27.42
C ASP A 26 20.56 11.43 26.81
N SER A 27 19.30 11.49 26.39
CA SER A 27 18.58 12.77 26.26
C SER A 27 17.67 12.95 27.49
N PRO A 28 18.02 13.82 28.46
CA PRO A 28 17.32 13.94 29.74
C PRO A 28 15.87 14.43 29.68
N ASN A 29 15.30 14.65 28.49
CA ASN A 29 13.95 15.19 28.31
C ASN A 29 12.90 14.16 27.82
N LEU A 30 13.17 12.86 27.89
CA LEU A 30 12.28 11.80 27.36
C LEU A 30 11.31 11.16 28.37
N TYR A 31 11.12 11.75 29.56
CA TYR A 31 10.18 11.21 30.56
C TYR A 31 9.25 12.29 31.10
N THR A 32 8.14 12.55 30.41
CA THR A 32 6.90 12.93 31.11
C THR A 32 6.13 11.65 31.42
N THR A 33 6.25 11.25 32.68
CA THR A 33 5.51 10.17 33.32
C THR A 33 4.01 10.52 33.38
N GLY A 34 3.28 10.26 32.30
CA GLY A 34 1.85 9.93 32.38
C GLY A 34 1.73 8.48 32.81
N SER A 35 1.26 8.20 34.02
CA SER A 35 1.02 6.84 34.51
C SER A 35 -0.20 6.24 33.80
N SER A 36 0.00 5.34 32.83
CA SER A 36 -1.04 4.38 32.46
C SER A 36 -0.82 3.10 33.27
N THR A 37 -0.96 3.19 34.59
CA THR A 37 -0.85 2.02 35.49
C THR A 37 -2.07 1.13 35.27
N GLY A 38 -1.96 0.13 34.39
CA GLY A 38 -2.94 -0.96 34.23
C GLY A 38 -3.42 -1.25 32.81
N ALA A 39 -3.14 -0.40 31.81
CA ALA A 39 -3.58 -0.62 30.43
C ALA A 39 -2.69 -1.67 29.72
N PRO A 40 -3.27 -2.59 28.91
CA PRO A 40 -2.49 -3.49 28.08
C PRO A 40 -1.55 -2.75 27.13
N THR A 41 -0.31 -3.24 27.04
CA THR A 41 0.72 -2.76 26.09
C THR A 41 0.93 -3.73 24.93
N THR A 42 0.12 -4.78 24.85
CA THR A 42 0.01 -5.77 23.76
C THR A 42 -1.47 -5.98 23.46
N TRP A 43 -1.78 -6.73 22.41
CA TRP A 43 -3.18 -7.02 22.06
C TRP A 43 -3.90 -7.94 23.06
N GLY A 44 -3.17 -8.60 23.97
CA GLY A 44 -3.79 -9.33 25.08
C GLY A 44 -4.78 -10.42 24.65
N GLY A 45 -4.56 -11.04 23.47
CA GLY A 45 -5.44 -12.05 22.87
C GLY A 45 -6.44 -11.51 21.84
N LEU A 46 -6.49 -10.18 21.63
CA LEU A 46 -7.27 -9.56 20.56
C LEU A 46 -6.63 -9.88 19.20
N ASP A 47 -7.36 -10.61 18.36
CA ASP A 47 -6.89 -11.02 17.04
C ASP A 47 -8.06 -11.09 16.03
N TYR A 48 -7.74 -10.99 14.74
CA TYR A 48 -8.65 -11.30 13.64
C TYR A 48 -8.41 -12.72 13.13
N ASN A 49 -9.36 -13.62 13.38
CA ASN A 49 -9.24 -15.04 13.06
C ASN A 49 -9.96 -15.47 11.75
N GLY A 50 -10.48 -14.53 10.97
CA GLY A 50 -11.21 -14.81 9.73
C GLY A 50 -10.33 -14.86 8.47
N MET A 51 -10.96 -15.03 7.31
CA MET A 51 -10.26 -14.94 6.02
C MET A 51 -9.77 -13.49 5.77
N PRO A 52 -8.53 -13.30 5.29
CA PRO A 52 -8.03 -11.95 4.98
C PRO A 52 -8.91 -11.27 3.93
N TRP A 53 -8.82 -9.93 3.83
CA TRP A 53 -9.67 -9.15 2.93
C TRP A 53 -9.51 -9.61 1.47
N VAL A 54 -8.28 -9.96 1.08
CA VAL A 54 -7.97 -10.60 -0.19
C VAL A 54 -6.91 -11.69 0.02
N ARG A 55 -7.02 -12.78 -0.74
CA ARG A 55 -6.01 -13.84 -0.82
C ARG A 55 -5.84 -14.29 -2.25
N ASN A 56 -4.61 -14.25 -2.78
CA ASN A 56 -4.25 -14.93 -4.02
C ASN A 56 -4.22 -16.44 -3.79
N VAL A 57 -5.18 -17.18 -4.38
CA VAL A 57 -5.28 -18.64 -4.24
C VAL A 57 -4.52 -19.38 -5.34
N SER A 58 -4.07 -18.69 -6.38
CA SER A 58 -3.14 -19.23 -7.38
C SER A 58 -1.69 -19.23 -6.93
N SER A 59 -1.35 -18.58 -5.82
CA SER A 59 -0.01 -18.64 -5.23
C SER A 59 0.39 -20.09 -4.91
N PRO A 60 1.60 -20.56 -5.32
CA PRO A 60 2.00 -21.95 -5.18
C PRO A 60 2.40 -22.33 -3.74
N TYR A 61 2.29 -21.39 -2.79
CA TYR A 61 2.63 -21.57 -1.39
C TYR A 61 1.60 -20.94 -0.46
N HIS A 62 1.63 -21.34 0.81
CA HIS A 62 0.83 -20.76 1.88
C HIS A 62 1.74 -20.39 3.04
N LEU A 63 1.73 -19.11 3.40
CA LEU A 63 2.50 -18.59 4.53
C LEU A 63 1.85 -19.06 5.83
N LYS A 64 2.69 -19.49 6.79
CA LYS A 64 2.28 -19.94 8.13
C LYS A 64 2.81 -19.02 9.25
N SER A 65 3.62 -18.04 8.88
CA SER A 65 4.28 -17.08 9.77
C SER A 65 4.54 -15.80 8.96
N GLY A 66 5.15 -14.79 9.58
CA GLY A 66 5.35 -13.47 8.99
C GLY A 66 4.16 -12.56 9.32
N LEU A 67 3.63 -11.88 8.31
CA LEU A 67 2.46 -11.01 8.40
C LEU A 67 1.20 -11.65 7.83
N ALA A 68 1.19 -12.98 7.68
CA ALA A 68 0.06 -13.72 7.11
C ALA A 68 -1.25 -13.38 7.85
N GLY A 69 -2.23 -12.87 7.09
CA GLY A 69 -3.56 -12.52 7.63
C GLY A 69 -3.64 -11.16 8.34
N ARG A 70 -2.52 -10.43 8.45
CA ARG A 70 -2.45 -9.09 9.07
C ARG A 70 -2.83 -8.01 8.06
N HIS A 71 -3.53 -6.96 8.50
CA HIS A 71 -3.91 -5.83 7.64
C HIS A 71 -3.22 -4.54 8.09
N LEU A 72 -2.55 -3.88 7.15
CA LEU A 72 -1.73 -2.70 7.43
C LEU A 72 -2.18 -1.52 6.59
N PHE A 73 -2.11 -0.33 7.18
CA PHE A 73 -2.34 0.93 6.47
C PHE A 73 -0.99 1.65 6.30
N VAL A 74 -0.47 1.73 5.08
CA VAL A 74 0.92 2.16 4.83
C VAL A 74 0.95 3.20 3.71
N TRP A 75 1.69 4.29 3.90
CA TRP A 75 1.71 5.37 2.93
C TRP A 75 3.03 6.14 2.84
N PRO A 76 3.39 6.64 1.64
CA PRO A 76 4.35 7.73 1.52
C PRO A 76 3.72 9.04 2.01
N SER A 77 4.54 10.05 2.23
CA SER A 77 4.13 11.36 2.73
C SER A 77 3.18 12.12 1.80
N HIS A 78 3.50 13.38 1.54
CA HIS A 78 2.65 14.35 0.86
C HIS A 78 2.46 14.02 -0.64
N GLY A 79 1.47 14.63 -1.25
CA GLY A 79 1.24 14.58 -2.70
C GLY A 79 0.84 15.95 -3.25
N ARG A 80 0.69 16.02 -4.57
CA ARG A 80 0.18 17.22 -5.25
C ARG A 80 -1.17 17.61 -4.66
N TYR A 81 -1.32 18.88 -4.29
CA TYR A 81 -2.55 19.42 -3.71
C TYR A 81 -2.85 20.80 -4.29
N PHE A 82 -4.09 21.25 -4.13
CA PHE A 82 -4.54 22.57 -4.50
C PHE A 82 -4.45 23.53 -3.30
N ASP A 83 -3.69 24.61 -3.41
CA ASP A 83 -3.46 25.53 -2.27
C ASP A 83 -4.52 26.61 -2.09
N GLY A 84 -5.61 26.54 -2.85
CA GLY A 84 -6.64 27.58 -2.95
C GLY A 84 -6.45 28.47 -4.18
N GLU A 85 -5.24 28.52 -4.74
CA GLU A 85 -4.93 29.27 -5.95
C GLU A 85 -4.49 28.37 -7.09
N ARG A 86 -3.67 27.33 -6.83
CA ARG A 86 -3.11 26.44 -7.86
C ARG A 86 -2.79 25.07 -7.31
N TRP A 87 -2.70 24.10 -8.21
CA TRP A 87 -2.06 22.83 -7.90
C TRP A 87 -0.56 23.04 -7.66
N LYS A 88 -0.02 22.54 -6.54
CA LYS A 88 1.41 22.58 -6.19
C LYS A 88 1.85 21.35 -5.39
N TRP A 89 3.17 21.17 -5.28
CA TRP A 89 3.77 20.22 -4.35
C TRP A 89 3.77 20.83 -2.95
N GLN A 90 3.66 20.00 -1.90
CA GLN A 90 3.70 20.50 -0.52
C GLN A 90 5.11 20.91 -0.10
N ARG A 91 6.13 20.21 -0.61
CA ARG A 91 7.53 20.56 -0.38
C ARG A 91 8.20 21.19 -1.60
N PRO A 92 9.26 22.00 -1.39
CA PRO A 92 10.03 22.59 -2.49
C PRO A 92 10.85 21.53 -3.23
N ILE A 93 11.13 21.83 -4.51
CA ILE A 93 12.01 21.00 -5.34
C ILE A 93 13.46 21.27 -4.93
N MET A 94 14.15 20.24 -4.46
CA MET A 94 15.56 20.27 -4.03
C MET A 94 16.27 19.00 -4.49
N PHE A 95 17.53 19.13 -4.91
CA PHE A 95 18.35 17.99 -5.39
C PHE A 95 17.61 17.08 -6.39
N CYS A 96 16.95 17.70 -7.37
CA CYS A 96 16.21 17.06 -8.46
C CYS A 96 14.96 16.25 -8.05
N THR A 97 14.44 16.43 -6.82
CA THR A 97 13.19 15.81 -6.37
C THR A 97 12.41 16.74 -5.43
N THR A 98 11.22 16.34 -5.01
CA THR A 98 10.54 16.85 -3.81
C THR A 98 10.28 15.69 -2.86
N GLU A 99 10.08 15.95 -1.58
CA GLU A 99 9.65 14.93 -0.61
C GLU A 99 8.42 14.16 -1.13
N ASP A 100 7.43 14.87 -1.69
CA ASP A 100 6.17 14.32 -2.20
C ASP A 100 6.38 13.18 -3.22
N LEU A 101 7.51 13.23 -3.95
CA LEU A 101 7.92 12.27 -4.98
C LEU A 101 8.97 11.28 -4.47
N LEU A 102 9.80 11.69 -3.51
CA LEU A 102 10.89 10.88 -2.99
C LEU A 102 10.35 9.72 -2.13
N SER A 103 9.45 10.02 -1.19
CA SER A 103 8.90 9.02 -0.26
C SER A 103 8.14 7.91 -0.99
N GLN A 104 7.35 8.26 -2.02
CA GLN A 104 6.65 7.28 -2.86
C GLN A 104 7.59 6.38 -3.69
N SER A 105 8.82 6.84 -3.97
CA SER A 105 9.85 6.02 -4.63
C SER A 105 10.47 4.97 -3.70
N ILE A 106 10.16 5.03 -2.41
CA ILE A 106 10.58 4.08 -1.38
C ILE A 106 9.40 3.17 -1.03
N VAL A 107 8.24 3.76 -0.70
CA VAL A 107 7.09 3.01 -0.17
C VAL A 107 6.49 2.05 -1.19
N PHE A 108 6.16 2.53 -2.39
CA PHE A 108 5.44 1.72 -3.38
C PHE A 108 6.29 0.60 -4.01
N PRO A 109 7.55 0.82 -4.43
CA PRO A 109 8.33 -0.23 -5.08
C PRO A 109 9.09 -1.15 -4.11
N TYR A 110 9.30 -0.76 -2.84
CA TYR A 110 10.07 -1.56 -1.89
C TYR A 110 9.26 -1.99 -0.67
N LEU A 111 8.77 -1.03 0.14
CA LEU A 111 8.16 -1.36 1.43
C LEU A 111 6.85 -2.15 1.31
N ILE A 112 5.88 -1.66 0.52
CA ILE A 112 4.59 -2.35 0.36
C ILE A 112 4.80 -3.79 -0.17
N PRO A 113 5.57 -4.03 -1.25
CA PRO A 113 5.85 -5.37 -1.72
C PRO A 113 6.50 -6.27 -0.66
N MET A 114 7.41 -5.77 0.18
CA MET A 114 8.01 -6.57 1.26
C MET A 114 6.97 -6.99 2.31
N LEU A 115 6.04 -6.11 2.67
CA LEU A 115 4.96 -6.40 3.61
C LEU A 115 3.96 -7.41 3.02
N GLU A 116 3.57 -7.23 1.75
CA GLU A 116 2.67 -8.14 1.02
C GLU A 116 3.30 -9.53 0.83
N ASN A 117 4.59 -9.60 0.48
CA ASN A 117 5.33 -10.86 0.36
C ASN A 117 5.45 -11.59 1.70
N ALA A 118 5.47 -10.86 2.82
CA ALA A 118 5.41 -11.44 4.16
C ALA A 118 3.99 -11.87 4.57
N GLY A 119 2.98 -11.62 3.74
CA GLY A 119 1.60 -12.11 3.90
C GLY A 119 0.58 -11.07 4.34
N ALA A 120 0.98 -9.80 4.47
CA ALA A 120 0.06 -8.73 4.86
C ALA A 120 -0.89 -8.36 3.72
N VAL A 121 -2.10 -7.95 4.07
CA VAL A 121 -2.93 -7.11 3.20
C VAL A 121 -2.58 -5.66 3.47
N VAL A 122 -2.07 -4.93 2.48
CA VAL A 122 -1.66 -3.54 2.64
C VAL A 122 -2.60 -2.61 1.89
N TYR A 123 -3.18 -1.66 2.62
CA TYR A 123 -3.96 -0.56 2.03
C TYR A 123 -3.18 0.74 2.11
N THR A 124 -3.31 1.57 1.07
CA THR A 124 -2.68 2.90 0.98
C THR A 124 -3.76 3.95 0.68
N PRO A 125 -3.77 5.09 1.38
CA PRO A 125 -4.64 6.23 1.12
C PRO A 125 -4.18 7.07 -0.09
N ARG A 126 -3.18 6.61 -0.86
CA ARG A 126 -2.75 7.20 -2.13
C ARG A 126 -2.67 6.12 -3.19
N GLU A 127 -3.02 6.46 -4.43
CA GLU A 127 -2.93 5.55 -5.58
C GLU A 127 -1.49 5.02 -5.74
N ARG A 128 -1.35 3.70 -5.85
CA ARG A 128 -0.04 3.03 -5.96
C ARG A 128 0.37 2.75 -7.41
N ASP A 129 -0.57 2.70 -8.34
CA ASP A 129 -0.30 2.41 -9.73
C ASP A 129 0.18 3.66 -10.49
N ALA A 130 1.30 3.54 -11.19
CA ALA A 130 1.83 4.62 -12.04
C ALA A 130 1.22 4.63 -13.44
N GLN A 131 0.43 3.61 -13.80
CA GLN A 131 -0.26 3.57 -15.08
C GLN A 131 -1.23 4.75 -15.21
N THR A 132 -1.05 5.53 -16.27
CA THR A 132 -1.84 6.74 -16.53
C THR A 132 -3.14 6.46 -17.28
N GLU A 133 -3.19 5.34 -17.99
CA GLU A 133 -4.44 4.86 -18.58
C GLU A 133 -5.30 4.20 -17.50
N GLU A 134 -6.61 4.29 -17.68
CA GLU A 134 -7.58 3.65 -16.82
C GLU A 134 -8.77 3.19 -17.65
N ALA A 135 -9.37 2.08 -17.22
CA ALA A 135 -10.71 1.69 -17.60
C ALA A 135 -11.49 1.30 -16.34
N VAL A 136 -12.60 1.97 -16.08
CA VAL A 136 -13.57 1.57 -15.05
C VAL A 136 -14.77 0.93 -15.71
N VAL A 137 -14.85 -0.40 -15.64
CA VAL A 137 -15.97 -1.16 -16.18
C VAL A 137 -17.02 -1.31 -15.08
N ASP A 138 -18.24 -0.87 -15.35
CA ASP A 138 -19.30 -0.68 -14.36
C ASP A 138 -20.64 -1.21 -14.91
N ASN A 139 -21.46 -1.80 -14.04
CA ASN A 139 -22.79 -2.30 -14.41
C ASN A 139 -23.78 -1.20 -14.77
N ASP A 140 -23.63 0.02 -14.23
CA ASP A 140 -24.53 1.14 -14.54
C ASP A 140 -24.28 1.71 -15.96
N HIS A 141 -23.06 1.53 -16.46
CA HIS A 141 -22.62 1.96 -17.78
C HIS A 141 -21.88 0.83 -18.51
N PRO A 142 -22.58 -0.26 -18.87
CA PRO A 142 -21.98 -1.55 -19.21
C PRO A 142 -21.16 -1.57 -20.50
N THR A 143 -21.07 -0.45 -21.24
CA THR A 143 -20.34 -0.33 -22.51
C THR A 143 -19.42 0.91 -22.59
N SER A 144 -19.23 1.68 -21.51
CA SER A 144 -18.53 2.98 -21.57
C SER A 144 -17.00 2.87 -21.69
N GLU A 145 -16.37 2.03 -20.86
CA GLU A 145 -14.91 1.85 -20.82
C GLU A 145 -14.50 0.38 -20.98
N GLY A 146 -15.38 -0.39 -21.61
CA GLY A 146 -15.30 -1.84 -21.71
C GLY A 146 -16.69 -2.44 -21.61
N ARG A 147 -16.77 -3.74 -21.36
CA ARG A 147 -18.00 -4.51 -21.31
C ARG A 147 -18.24 -5.12 -19.94
N TYR A 148 -19.38 -4.80 -19.34
CA TYR A 148 -19.94 -5.55 -18.22
C TYR A 148 -20.97 -6.56 -18.72
N ALA A 149 -20.93 -7.80 -18.22
CA ALA A 149 -21.92 -8.82 -18.56
C ALA A 149 -22.20 -9.78 -17.40
N GLU A 150 -23.48 -10.14 -17.24
CA GLU A 150 -23.98 -11.13 -16.28
C GLU A 150 -24.46 -12.38 -17.00
N ARG A 151 -24.15 -13.55 -16.43
CA ARG A 151 -24.69 -14.84 -16.85
C ARG A 151 -25.36 -15.51 -15.67
N ASP A 152 -26.66 -15.72 -15.78
CA ASP A 152 -27.45 -16.45 -14.80
C ASP A 152 -27.21 -17.96 -14.84
N ALA A 153 -27.66 -18.64 -13.79
CA ALA A 153 -27.69 -20.09 -13.71
C ALA A 153 -29.08 -20.59 -13.33
N ALA A 154 -29.36 -21.88 -13.52
CA ALA A 154 -30.67 -22.45 -13.22
C ALA A 154 -31.09 -22.17 -11.76
N GLY A 155 -32.14 -21.38 -11.57
CA GLY A 155 -32.65 -20.99 -10.24
C GLY A 155 -31.83 -19.91 -9.51
N LYS A 156 -30.87 -19.26 -10.17
CA LYS A 156 -30.01 -18.21 -9.60
C LYS A 156 -29.82 -17.10 -10.64
N SER A 157 -30.35 -15.92 -10.34
CA SER A 157 -30.23 -14.74 -11.20
C SER A 157 -29.61 -13.57 -10.45
N TRP A 158 -28.81 -12.80 -11.17
CA TRP A 158 -28.31 -11.52 -10.67
C TRP A 158 -29.44 -10.51 -10.53
N ARG A 159 -29.39 -9.71 -9.46
CA ARG A 159 -30.34 -8.62 -9.20
C ARG A 159 -29.63 -7.41 -8.65
N THR A 160 -30.28 -6.25 -8.69
CA THR A 160 -29.76 -5.06 -8.00
C THR A 160 -29.82 -5.30 -6.49
N ALA A 161 -28.73 -5.00 -5.80
CA ALA A 161 -28.66 -5.03 -4.36
C ALA A 161 -29.33 -3.78 -3.73
N ASP A 162 -29.71 -3.88 -2.46
CA ASP A 162 -30.37 -2.77 -1.76
C ASP A 162 -29.40 -1.66 -1.33
N LEU A 163 -28.09 -1.89 -1.46
CA LEU A 163 -27.03 -0.94 -1.13
C LEU A 163 -26.45 -0.29 -2.40
N PRO A 164 -26.12 1.02 -2.36
CA PRO A 164 -25.55 1.73 -3.50
C PRO A 164 -24.16 1.17 -3.86
N GLY A 165 -23.82 1.28 -5.14
CA GLY A 165 -22.52 0.92 -5.70
C GLY A 165 -21.72 2.15 -6.12
N PHE A 166 -20.57 1.87 -6.71
CA PHE A 166 -19.81 2.87 -7.45
C PHE A 166 -20.62 3.36 -8.65
N GLY A 167 -20.53 4.65 -8.93
CA GLY A 167 -21.03 5.25 -10.15
C GLY A 167 -20.39 6.61 -10.37
N LEU A 168 -19.91 6.86 -11.59
CA LEU A 168 -19.24 8.11 -11.93
C LEU A 168 -20.16 8.97 -12.83
N PRO A 169 -20.85 9.99 -12.28
CA PRO A 169 -21.83 10.76 -13.05
C PRO A 169 -21.19 11.61 -14.16
N HIS A 170 -19.91 11.96 -14.03
CA HIS A 170 -19.14 12.72 -15.01
C HIS A 170 -17.63 12.51 -14.80
N ARG A 171 -16.82 12.79 -15.83
CA ARG A 171 -15.37 12.50 -15.84
C ARG A 171 -14.52 13.21 -14.77
N GLN A 172 -14.98 14.30 -14.18
CA GLN A 172 -14.26 15.02 -13.11
C GLN A 172 -14.93 14.78 -11.77
N LEU A 173 -14.28 15.09 -10.66
CA LEU A 173 -14.90 15.05 -9.33
C LEU A 173 -14.90 16.47 -8.74
N THR A 174 -16.08 16.98 -8.45
CA THR A 174 -16.27 18.12 -7.57
C THR A 174 -16.23 17.66 -6.11
N ASP A 175 -16.08 18.58 -5.17
CA ASP A 175 -16.07 18.22 -3.75
C ASP A 175 -17.38 17.61 -3.23
N ASN A 176 -18.50 17.74 -3.94
CA ASN A 176 -19.78 17.16 -3.51
C ASN A 176 -19.96 15.72 -3.98
N ASP A 177 -19.11 15.23 -4.89
CA ASP A 177 -19.29 13.91 -5.49
C ASP A 177 -18.85 12.82 -4.53
N GLN A 178 -19.72 11.80 -4.40
CA GLN A 178 -19.49 10.61 -3.61
C GLN A 178 -19.69 9.39 -4.52
N PRO A 179 -18.65 8.93 -5.23
CA PRO A 179 -18.79 7.94 -6.29
C PRO A 179 -19.50 6.65 -5.83
N PHE A 180 -19.21 6.17 -4.62
CA PHE A 180 -19.84 4.99 -4.01
C PHE A 180 -21.26 5.20 -3.47
N ARG A 181 -21.91 6.31 -3.82
CA ARG A 181 -23.32 6.60 -3.53
C ARG A 181 -24.14 6.94 -4.78
N ASN A 182 -23.48 6.99 -5.93
CA ASN A 182 -24.07 7.48 -7.17
C ASN A 182 -24.50 6.36 -8.12
N GLY A 183 -24.06 5.12 -7.87
CA GLY A 183 -24.39 3.97 -8.70
C GLY A 183 -25.10 2.84 -7.96
N THR A 184 -25.24 1.71 -8.63
CA THR A 184 -25.91 0.51 -8.12
C THR A 184 -24.93 -0.66 -8.06
N SER A 185 -25.14 -1.55 -7.09
CA SER A 185 -24.42 -2.82 -7.03
C SER A 185 -25.34 -3.99 -7.35
N ARG A 186 -24.74 -5.11 -7.73
CA ARG A 186 -25.41 -6.35 -8.15
C ARG A 186 -25.19 -7.41 -7.10
N CYS A 187 -26.14 -8.32 -6.93
CA CYS A 187 -25.99 -9.45 -6.01
C CYS A 187 -26.67 -10.72 -6.50
N ILE A 188 -26.20 -11.84 -5.95
CA ILE A 188 -26.67 -13.17 -6.28
C ILE A 188 -26.50 -14.12 -5.09
N PRO A 189 -27.41 -15.08 -4.85
CA PRO A 189 -27.18 -16.12 -3.86
C PRO A 189 -26.07 -17.08 -4.29
N THR A 190 -25.32 -17.60 -3.31
CA THR A 190 -24.26 -18.59 -3.54
C THR A 190 -24.78 -19.88 -4.17
N SER A 191 -23.93 -20.53 -4.96
CA SER A 191 -24.03 -21.91 -5.46
C SER A 191 -22.91 -22.78 -4.88
N ARG A 192 -23.16 -24.08 -4.72
CA ARG A 192 -22.11 -25.05 -4.37
C ARG A 192 -21.27 -25.41 -5.59
N ARG A 193 -20.06 -25.94 -5.37
CA ARG A 193 -19.11 -26.29 -6.44
C ARG A 193 -19.68 -27.20 -7.53
N ASN A 194 -20.61 -28.09 -7.19
CA ASN A 194 -21.26 -29.06 -8.07
C ASN A 194 -22.60 -28.58 -8.65
N GLU A 195 -23.01 -27.35 -8.35
CA GLU A 195 -24.22 -26.72 -8.89
C GLU A 195 -23.88 -25.84 -10.11
N PRO A 196 -24.87 -25.54 -10.98
CA PRO A 196 -24.71 -24.56 -12.04
C PRO A 196 -24.21 -23.21 -11.52
N ARG A 197 -23.25 -22.61 -12.24
CA ARG A 197 -22.55 -21.37 -11.85
C ARG A 197 -23.05 -20.18 -12.64
N ALA A 198 -23.39 -19.13 -11.93
CA ALA A 198 -23.64 -17.80 -12.47
C ALA A 198 -22.37 -16.95 -12.34
N GLU A 199 -22.19 -15.99 -13.26
CA GLU A 199 -21.00 -15.16 -13.36
C GLU A 199 -21.34 -13.69 -13.64
N ALA A 200 -20.52 -12.78 -13.13
CA ALA A 200 -20.40 -11.40 -13.59
C ALA A 200 -18.99 -11.20 -14.16
N SER A 201 -18.87 -10.44 -15.24
CA SER A 201 -17.61 -10.25 -15.96
C SER A 201 -17.38 -8.81 -16.38
N TRP A 202 -16.13 -8.38 -16.32
CA TRP A 202 -15.65 -7.05 -16.66
C TRP A 202 -14.49 -7.15 -17.65
N THR A 203 -14.74 -6.80 -18.90
CA THR A 203 -13.74 -6.80 -19.98
C THR A 203 -13.38 -5.34 -20.31
N PRO A 204 -12.22 -4.81 -19.88
CA PRO A 204 -11.85 -3.43 -20.15
C PRO A 204 -11.52 -3.21 -21.63
N ASN A 205 -11.74 -1.98 -22.10
CA ASN A 205 -11.21 -1.52 -23.38
C ASN A 205 -9.96 -0.66 -23.14
N LEU A 206 -8.77 -1.25 -23.24
CA LEU A 206 -7.52 -0.59 -22.90
C LEU A 206 -6.85 0.07 -24.11
N ALA A 207 -6.46 1.34 -23.99
CA ALA A 207 -5.84 2.07 -25.11
C ALA A 207 -4.49 1.50 -25.56
N LYS A 208 -3.73 0.87 -24.64
CA LYS A 208 -2.41 0.33 -24.92
C LYS A 208 -2.10 -0.90 -24.07
N ARG A 209 -1.16 -1.70 -24.57
CA ARG A 209 -0.58 -2.81 -23.82
C ARG A 209 0.21 -2.27 -22.64
N GLY A 210 0.07 -2.87 -21.46
CA GLY A 210 0.79 -2.41 -20.27
C GLY A 210 0.48 -3.21 -19.01
N HIS A 211 1.18 -2.88 -17.93
CA HIS A 211 0.81 -3.35 -16.60
C HIS A 211 -0.25 -2.42 -16.03
N TYR A 212 -1.35 -2.99 -15.55
CA TYR A 212 -2.47 -2.29 -14.95
C TYR A 212 -2.76 -2.90 -13.58
N ALA A 213 -2.84 -2.08 -12.55
CA ALA A 213 -3.44 -2.50 -11.28
C ALA A 213 -4.91 -2.83 -11.49
N VAL A 214 -5.36 -3.94 -10.93
CA VAL A 214 -6.76 -4.36 -10.94
C VAL A 214 -7.33 -4.12 -9.56
N TYR A 215 -8.38 -3.30 -9.50
CA TYR A 215 -9.15 -3.05 -8.30
C TYR A 215 -10.59 -3.50 -8.50
N VAL A 216 -11.18 -4.14 -7.51
CA VAL A 216 -12.59 -4.53 -7.50
C VAL A 216 -13.34 -3.73 -6.45
N SER A 217 -14.62 -3.42 -6.71
CA SER A 217 -15.56 -2.96 -5.69
C SER A 217 -16.75 -3.91 -5.57
N TYR A 218 -17.44 -3.78 -4.44
CA TYR A 218 -18.62 -4.56 -4.09
C TYR A 218 -19.31 -3.92 -2.86
N THR A 219 -20.47 -4.43 -2.48
CA THR A 219 -21.19 -4.02 -1.26
C THR A 219 -21.22 -5.15 -0.24
N SER A 220 -20.92 -4.84 1.03
CA SER A 220 -20.97 -5.85 2.11
C SER A 220 -22.40 -6.07 2.56
N LEU A 221 -23.07 -7.06 1.98
CA LEU A 221 -24.43 -7.47 2.34
C LEU A 221 -24.48 -8.16 3.72
N PRO A 222 -25.64 -8.16 4.41
CA PRO A 222 -25.76 -8.77 5.74
C PRO A 222 -25.36 -10.26 5.81
N ASP A 223 -25.59 -11.02 4.74
CA ASP A 223 -25.26 -12.43 4.59
C ASP A 223 -24.09 -12.68 3.60
N ALA A 224 -23.22 -11.67 3.40
CA ALA A 224 -22.08 -11.77 2.50
C ALA A 224 -21.12 -12.91 2.89
N VAL A 225 -20.54 -13.53 1.88
CA VAL A 225 -19.49 -14.55 2.05
C VAL A 225 -18.11 -13.94 2.28
N ASP A 226 -17.20 -14.73 2.83
CA ASP A 226 -15.80 -14.38 3.04
C ASP A 226 -14.83 -15.04 2.04
N ASP A 227 -15.36 -15.77 1.07
CA ASP A 227 -14.62 -16.54 0.04
C ASP A 227 -15.12 -16.25 -1.39
N ALA A 228 -15.58 -15.02 -1.68
CA ALA A 228 -16.03 -14.65 -3.02
C ALA A 228 -14.90 -14.85 -4.04
N HIS A 229 -15.15 -15.62 -5.09
CA HIS A 229 -14.12 -16.09 -6.00
C HIS A 229 -14.00 -15.21 -7.26
N TYR A 230 -12.89 -14.48 -7.36
CA TYR A 230 -12.54 -13.66 -8.51
C TYR A 230 -11.44 -14.32 -9.33
N THR A 231 -11.56 -14.29 -10.66
CA THR A 231 -10.52 -14.71 -11.60
C THR A 231 -10.11 -13.53 -12.47
N VAL A 232 -8.83 -13.15 -12.43
CA VAL A 232 -8.23 -12.18 -13.35
C VAL A 232 -7.59 -12.95 -14.50
N TYR A 233 -8.08 -12.76 -15.72
CA TYR A 233 -7.47 -13.26 -16.96
C TYR A 233 -6.53 -12.18 -17.49
N HIS A 234 -5.26 -12.51 -17.68
CA HIS A 234 -4.21 -11.57 -18.10
C HIS A 234 -3.22 -12.27 -19.02
N ALA A 235 -2.23 -11.54 -19.56
CA ALA A 235 -1.28 -12.09 -20.52
C ALA A 235 -0.43 -13.25 -19.97
N GLY A 236 -0.38 -13.48 -18.65
CA GLY A 236 0.31 -14.61 -18.00
C GLY A 236 -0.57 -15.85 -17.77
N GLY A 237 -1.84 -15.81 -18.18
CA GLY A 237 -2.83 -16.87 -17.94
C GLY A 237 -3.99 -16.35 -17.09
N ARG A 238 -4.19 -16.97 -15.92
CA ARG A 238 -5.20 -16.51 -14.96
C ARG A 238 -4.67 -16.55 -13.54
N THR A 239 -5.07 -15.58 -12.73
CA THR A 239 -4.81 -15.53 -11.29
C THR A 239 -6.14 -15.47 -10.56
N GLU A 240 -6.33 -16.39 -9.62
CA GLU A 240 -7.58 -16.56 -8.85
C GLU A 240 -7.41 -16.00 -7.43
N PHE A 241 -8.47 -15.37 -6.92
CA PHE A 241 -8.51 -14.69 -5.63
C PHE A 241 -9.76 -15.06 -4.85
N HIS A 242 -9.61 -15.19 -3.54
CA HIS A 242 -10.74 -15.10 -2.60
C HIS A 242 -10.77 -13.69 -2.00
N VAL A 243 -11.96 -13.08 -2.01
CA VAL A 243 -12.23 -11.77 -1.43
C VAL A 243 -13.24 -11.93 -0.29
N ASN A 244 -12.92 -11.35 0.87
CA ASN A 244 -13.82 -11.34 2.00
C ASN A 244 -14.83 -10.20 1.89
N GLN A 245 -16.02 -10.49 1.36
CA GLN A 245 -17.06 -9.48 1.13
C GLN A 245 -17.79 -9.06 2.41
N ARG A 246 -17.52 -9.66 3.57
CA ARG A 246 -18.06 -9.21 4.88
C ARG A 246 -17.42 -7.92 5.39
N MET A 247 -16.37 -7.44 4.73
CA MET A 247 -15.65 -6.21 5.05
C MET A 247 -15.34 -5.42 3.78
N GLY A 248 -14.99 -4.15 3.92
CA GLY A 248 -14.44 -3.34 2.83
C GLY A 248 -15.41 -3.02 1.69
N GLY A 249 -16.73 -3.19 1.88
CA GLY A 249 -17.72 -2.77 0.90
C GLY A 249 -17.73 -1.25 0.72
N GLY A 250 -17.96 -0.77 -0.52
CA GLY A 250 -18.01 0.65 -0.85
C GLY A 250 -16.63 1.33 -0.98
N THR A 251 -15.58 0.56 -1.31
CA THR A 251 -14.26 1.09 -1.64
C THR A 251 -13.58 0.24 -2.72
N TRP A 252 -12.35 0.58 -3.09
CA TRP A 252 -11.51 -0.15 -4.02
C TRP A 252 -10.59 -1.14 -3.31
N LEU A 253 -10.67 -2.42 -3.68
CA LEU A 253 -9.77 -3.47 -3.22
C LEU A 253 -8.77 -3.87 -4.32
N TYR A 254 -7.48 -3.72 -4.06
CA TYR A 254 -6.40 -4.13 -4.98
C TYR A 254 -6.25 -5.65 -5.02
N LEU A 255 -6.31 -6.25 -6.22
CA LEU A 255 -6.04 -7.67 -6.42
C LEU A 255 -4.61 -7.94 -6.87
N GLY A 256 -4.00 -7.02 -7.61
CA GLY A 256 -2.68 -7.20 -8.19
C GLY A 256 -2.46 -6.28 -9.39
N THR A 257 -1.26 -6.34 -9.95
CA THR A 257 -0.90 -5.63 -11.17
C THR A 257 -0.51 -6.65 -12.21
N PHE A 258 -1.20 -6.62 -13.36
CA PHE A 258 -1.05 -7.62 -14.40
C PHE A 258 -0.84 -6.98 -15.75
N LEU A 259 -0.18 -7.71 -16.63
CA LEU A 259 0.02 -7.32 -18.00
C LEU A 259 -1.20 -7.64 -18.86
N PHE A 260 -1.75 -6.60 -19.50
CA PHE A 260 -2.87 -6.72 -20.43
C PHE A 260 -2.47 -6.24 -21.83
N GLU A 261 -3.10 -6.84 -22.83
CA GLU A 261 -3.04 -6.36 -24.22
C GLU A 261 -3.98 -5.16 -24.42
N ALA A 262 -3.77 -4.40 -25.50
CA ALA A 262 -4.67 -3.31 -25.86
C ALA A 262 -6.00 -3.84 -26.42
N GLY A 263 -7.03 -2.99 -26.37
CA GLY A 263 -8.38 -3.24 -26.87
C GLY A 263 -9.29 -3.92 -25.84
N GLU A 264 -10.47 -4.32 -26.31
CA GLU A 264 -11.43 -5.15 -25.58
C GLU A 264 -11.19 -6.62 -25.96
N ASN A 265 -10.77 -7.44 -25.01
CA ASN A 265 -10.37 -8.82 -25.26
C ASN A 265 -10.88 -9.75 -24.15
N GLU A 266 -11.64 -10.78 -24.50
CA GLU A 266 -12.17 -11.78 -23.55
C GLU A 266 -11.09 -12.55 -22.77
N HIS A 267 -9.84 -12.55 -23.24
CA HIS A 267 -8.69 -13.10 -22.51
C HIS A 267 -8.04 -12.08 -21.54
N ALA A 268 -8.57 -10.86 -21.48
CA ALA A 268 -8.18 -9.75 -20.62
C ALA A 268 -9.43 -9.28 -19.88
N ARG A 269 -9.82 -9.97 -18.80
CA ARG A 269 -11.06 -9.67 -18.07
C ARG A 269 -10.98 -10.09 -16.62
N VAL A 270 -11.86 -9.55 -15.79
CA VAL A 270 -12.15 -10.08 -14.44
C VAL A 270 -13.48 -10.83 -14.47
N VAL A 271 -13.56 -11.96 -13.80
CA VAL A 271 -14.79 -12.74 -13.63
C VAL A 271 -15.01 -13.00 -12.14
N LEU A 272 -16.23 -12.77 -11.67
CA LEU A 272 -16.71 -13.18 -10.36
C LEU A 272 -17.76 -14.26 -10.56
N ASP A 273 -17.58 -15.42 -9.94
CA ASP A 273 -18.58 -16.47 -9.96
C ASP A 273 -19.27 -16.62 -8.60
N ASN A 274 -20.48 -17.21 -8.60
CA ASN A 274 -21.28 -17.33 -7.39
C ASN A 274 -20.95 -18.58 -6.54
N THR A 275 -19.81 -19.25 -6.77
CA THR A 275 -19.40 -20.43 -5.99
C THR A 275 -18.90 -20.00 -4.61
N SER A 276 -19.38 -20.65 -3.56
CA SER A 276 -18.86 -20.46 -2.20
C SER A 276 -18.94 -21.77 -1.42
N THR A 277 -18.08 -21.90 -0.40
CA THR A 277 -18.18 -22.96 0.62
C THR A 277 -19.26 -22.69 1.65
N HIS A 278 -19.81 -21.48 1.68
CA HIS A 278 -20.84 -21.01 2.59
C HIS A 278 -22.16 -20.74 1.85
N LYS A 279 -23.28 -20.79 2.58
CA LYS A 279 -24.55 -20.22 2.11
C LYS A 279 -24.54 -18.72 2.41
N GLY A 280 -24.93 -17.91 1.44
CA GLY A 280 -25.07 -16.47 1.63
C GLY A 280 -25.27 -15.76 0.30
N SER A 281 -24.76 -14.54 0.23
CA SER A 281 -24.78 -13.71 -0.97
C SER A 281 -23.37 -13.31 -1.40
N ILE A 282 -23.25 -13.11 -2.71
CA ILE A 282 -22.10 -12.48 -3.36
C ILE A 282 -22.61 -11.19 -4.00
N SER A 283 -21.82 -10.12 -3.89
CA SER A 283 -22.10 -8.84 -4.54
C SER A 283 -21.01 -8.48 -5.55
N ALA A 284 -21.39 -7.67 -6.53
CA ALA A 284 -20.57 -7.21 -7.64
C ALA A 284 -20.89 -5.74 -7.91
N ASP A 285 -19.92 -4.98 -8.41
CA ASP A 285 -20.05 -3.55 -8.71
C ASP A 285 -19.04 -3.23 -9.84
N ALA A 286 -18.27 -2.16 -9.77
CA ALA A 286 -17.25 -1.81 -10.75
C ALA A 286 -15.91 -2.56 -10.59
N VAL A 287 -15.18 -2.69 -11.70
CA VAL A 287 -13.78 -3.10 -11.74
C VAL A 287 -12.96 -2.05 -12.46
N ARG A 288 -11.87 -1.63 -11.81
CA ARG A 288 -10.93 -0.61 -12.31
C ARG A 288 -9.62 -1.25 -12.74
N PHE A 289 -9.19 -0.93 -13.95
CA PHE A 289 -7.93 -1.36 -14.54
C PHE A 289 -7.04 -0.13 -14.74
N GLY A 290 -6.01 0.02 -13.90
CA GLY A 290 -5.08 1.14 -13.94
C GLY A 290 -5.23 2.13 -12.79
N GLY A 291 -4.23 3.01 -12.65
CA GLY A 291 -4.22 4.09 -11.67
C GLY A 291 -4.81 5.40 -12.19
N GLY A 292 -4.82 5.60 -13.51
CA GLY A 292 -5.46 6.73 -14.16
C GLY A 292 -4.88 8.10 -13.84
N MET A 293 -5.57 9.12 -14.35
CA MET A 293 -5.28 10.53 -14.09
C MET A 293 -6.10 11.05 -12.90
N GLY A 294 -5.61 12.12 -12.28
CA GLY A 294 -6.35 12.84 -11.25
C GLY A 294 -7.66 13.41 -11.78
N LEU A 295 -8.76 13.10 -11.09
CA LEU A 295 -10.11 13.49 -11.50
C LEU A 295 -10.65 14.68 -10.70
N ALA A 296 -10.12 14.94 -9.51
CA ALA A 296 -10.59 16.02 -8.65
C ALA A 296 -10.35 17.38 -9.31
N ALA A 297 -11.42 18.13 -9.53
CA ALA A 297 -11.38 19.45 -10.16
C ALA A 297 -11.44 20.56 -9.10
N ARG A 298 -10.65 21.62 -9.32
CA ARG A 298 -10.55 22.79 -8.44
C ARG A 298 -10.56 24.08 -9.24
N SER A 299 -11.34 25.06 -8.81
CA SER A 299 -11.47 26.34 -9.53
C SER A 299 -10.38 27.31 -9.12
N MET A 300 -9.64 27.83 -10.10
CA MET A 300 -8.69 28.93 -9.94
C MET A 300 -9.46 30.26 -9.81
N PRO A 301 -9.12 31.20 -8.91
CA PRO A 301 -9.72 32.52 -8.97
C PRO A 301 -9.33 33.23 -10.27
N GLN A 302 -10.31 33.79 -10.98
CA GLN A 302 -10.10 34.79 -12.02
C GLN A 302 -9.77 36.11 -11.34
N ILE A 303 -8.58 36.64 -11.61
CA ILE A 303 -8.08 37.87 -11.01
C ILE A 303 -8.31 39.03 -11.99
N THR A 304 -9.07 40.02 -11.56
CA THR A 304 -9.22 41.30 -12.28
C THR A 304 -8.56 42.40 -11.47
N VAL A 305 -7.65 43.16 -12.09
CA VAL A 305 -7.01 44.32 -11.46
C VAL A 305 -7.68 45.59 -11.99
N SER A 306 -8.25 46.42 -11.11
CA SER A 306 -8.79 47.73 -11.51
C SER A 306 -7.64 48.71 -11.82
N PRO A 307 -7.90 49.79 -12.58
CA PRO A 307 -6.92 50.87 -12.79
C PRO A 307 -6.33 51.44 -11.48
N ASP A 308 -7.09 51.36 -10.39
CA ASP A 308 -6.70 51.79 -9.04
C ASP A 308 -5.97 50.71 -8.23
N SER A 309 -5.47 49.66 -8.90
CA SER A 309 -4.73 48.53 -8.29
C SER A 309 -5.54 47.66 -7.31
N ILE A 310 -6.87 47.63 -7.43
CA ILE A 310 -7.72 46.72 -6.64
C ILE A 310 -7.75 45.34 -7.30
N TYR A 311 -7.38 44.31 -6.55
CA TYR A 311 -7.46 42.90 -6.97
C TYR A 311 -8.85 42.33 -6.65
N THR A 312 -9.59 41.92 -7.68
CA THR A 312 -10.86 41.20 -7.55
C THR A 312 -10.67 39.74 -7.90
N TYR A 313 -11.06 38.83 -7.00
CA TYR A 313 -10.94 37.38 -7.19
C TYR A 313 -12.35 36.79 -7.44
N ALA A 314 -12.60 36.26 -8.64
CA ALA A 314 -13.86 35.62 -9.02
C ALA A 314 -13.65 34.13 -9.30
N TYR A 315 -14.28 33.25 -8.54
CA TYR A 315 -14.09 31.81 -8.72
C TYR A 315 -15.04 31.26 -9.82
N PRO A 316 -14.52 30.73 -10.94
CA PRO A 316 -15.33 30.18 -12.02
C PRO A 316 -16.02 28.89 -11.57
N LYS A 317 -17.18 28.61 -12.18
CA LYS A 317 -17.99 27.42 -11.89
C LYS A 317 -17.37 26.10 -12.36
N VAL A 318 -16.35 26.14 -13.24
CA VAL A 318 -15.69 24.95 -13.80
C VAL A 318 -14.27 24.86 -13.25
N GLY A 319 -13.97 23.76 -12.56
CA GLY A 319 -12.64 23.49 -11.99
C GLY A 319 -11.67 22.85 -12.98
N HIS A 320 -10.39 22.90 -12.65
CA HIS A 320 -9.29 22.22 -13.34
C HIS A 320 -8.74 21.10 -12.46
N THR A 321 -8.43 19.95 -13.06
CA THR A 321 -7.71 18.88 -12.38
C THR A 321 -6.21 19.21 -12.27
N SER A 322 -5.47 18.41 -11.51
CA SER A 322 -4.01 18.59 -11.40
C SER A 322 -3.26 18.39 -12.73
N GLY A 323 -3.88 17.72 -13.69
CA GLY A 323 -3.25 17.30 -14.96
C GLY A 323 -2.18 16.21 -14.78
N LEU A 324 -2.10 15.59 -13.60
CA LEU A 324 -1.09 14.59 -13.26
C LEU A 324 -1.71 13.20 -13.03
N PRO A 325 -0.91 12.13 -13.11
CA PRO A 325 -1.36 10.79 -12.70
C PRO A 325 -1.84 10.81 -11.25
N ARG A 326 -2.93 10.07 -10.96
CA ARG A 326 -3.57 10.07 -9.63
C ARG A 326 -2.62 9.67 -8.50
N ARG A 327 -1.66 8.79 -8.79
CA ARG A 327 -0.57 8.40 -7.87
C ARG A 327 0.21 9.59 -7.30
N LEU A 328 0.30 10.67 -8.05
CA LEU A 328 1.04 11.87 -7.65
C LEU A 328 0.22 12.81 -6.76
N GLU A 329 -1.08 12.59 -6.62
CA GLU A 329 -1.96 13.45 -5.85
C GLU A 329 -1.95 13.12 -4.35
N GLY A 330 -2.36 14.10 -3.54
CA GLY A 330 -2.55 13.93 -2.10
C GLY A 330 -3.64 12.90 -1.77
N ALA A 331 -3.54 12.35 -0.57
CA ALA A 331 -4.46 11.36 0.00
C ALA A 331 -5.91 11.85 0.04
N ARG A 332 -6.13 13.16 0.16
CA ARG A 332 -7.48 13.74 0.16
C ARG A 332 -8.28 13.36 -1.08
N TYR A 333 -7.68 13.45 -2.26
CA TYR A 333 -8.36 13.20 -3.53
C TYR A 333 -8.60 11.71 -3.73
N TYR A 334 -7.62 10.89 -3.33
CA TYR A 334 -7.78 9.44 -3.34
C TYR A 334 -8.85 8.98 -2.34
N ALA A 335 -8.96 9.60 -1.16
CA ALA A 335 -9.97 9.25 -0.18
C ALA A 335 -11.40 9.49 -0.71
N GLN A 336 -11.63 10.60 -1.43
CA GLN A 336 -12.88 10.83 -2.15
C GLN A 336 -13.11 9.74 -3.20
N TRP A 337 -12.09 9.45 -4.02
CA TRP A 337 -12.14 8.40 -5.04
C TRP A 337 -12.40 7.00 -4.47
N ALA A 338 -11.96 6.75 -3.24
CA ALA A 338 -12.08 5.50 -2.51
C ALA A 338 -13.34 5.42 -1.63
N GLY A 339 -14.27 6.38 -1.75
CA GLY A 339 -15.58 6.31 -1.10
C GLY A 339 -15.64 6.84 0.33
N LEU A 340 -14.61 7.55 0.80
CA LEU A 340 -14.70 8.26 2.08
C LEU A 340 -15.85 9.28 2.00
N PRO A 341 -16.74 9.36 3.00
CA PRO A 341 -17.79 10.37 3.02
C PRO A 341 -17.23 11.80 3.00
N ASP A 342 -17.94 12.69 2.34
CA ASP A 342 -17.56 14.08 2.13
C ASP A 342 -17.36 14.86 3.45
N THR A 343 -18.15 14.53 4.47
CA THR A 343 -17.99 15.08 5.83
C THR A 343 -16.62 14.79 6.46
N LEU A 344 -15.91 13.75 6.00
CA LEU A 344 -14.62 13.32 6.55
C LEU A 344 -13.42 13.77 5.72
N TYR A 345 -13.60 14.09 4.43
CA TYR A 345 -12.51 14.66 3.62
C TYR A 345 -12.61 16.18 3.40
N ARG A 346 -13.75 16.81 3.73
CA ARG A 346 -14.00 18.26 3.57
C ARG A 346 -14.10 19.04 4.87
N HIS A 347 -14.16 18.36 6.02
CA HIS A 347 -14.43 18.88 7.37
C HIS A 347 -15.03 20.31 7.39
N ARG A 348 -16.38 20.41 7.44
CA ARG A 348 -17.30 21.57 7.23
C ARG A 348 -16.80 23.04 7.22
N ASP A 349 -15.73 23.39 7.94
CA ASP A 349 -15.14 24.74 8.00
C ASP A 349 -13.77 24.84 7.31
N GLU A 350 -13.24 23.75 6.75
CA GLU A 350 -11.88 23.64 6.24
C GLU A 350 -11.82 23.86 4.73
N THR A 351 -11.32 25.02 4.34
CA THR A 351 -11.06 25.38 2.93
C THR A 351 -9.68 24.91 2.44
N SER A 352 -8.89 24.27 3.31
CA SER A 352 -7.50 23.90 3.02
C SER A 352 -7.37 22.43 2.62
N ASP A 353 -7.16 22.17 1.33
CA ASP A 353 -6.81 20.83 0.85
C ASP A 353 -5.47 20.33 1.43
N TYR A 354 -4.59 21.22 1.90
CA TYR A 354 -3.36 20.85 2.60
C TYR A 354 -3.66 20.10 3.90
N ASN A 355 -4.50 20.67 4.75
CA ASN A 355 -4.90 20.00 5.99
C ASN A 355 -5.79 18.78 5.72
N GLY A 356 -6.67 18.89 4.71
CA GLY A 356 -7.51 17.77 4.27
C GLY A 356 -6.68 16.58 3.81
N ASP A 357 -5.54 16.80 3.14
CA ASP A 357 -4.58 15.75 2.81
C ASP A 357 -4.13 15.01 4.08
N LEU A 358 -3.63 15.72 5.09
CA LEU A 358 -3.14 15.13 6.35
C LEU A 358 -4.22 14.31 7.08
N ARG A 359 -5.42 14.86 7.21
CA ARG A 359 -6.52 14.26 8.01
C ARG A 359 -7.21 13.10 7.31
N SER A 360 -7.41 13.21 5.99
CA SER A 360 -8.13 12.20 5.20
C SER A 360 -7.51 10.81 5.28
N ARG A 361 -6.19 10.71 5.49
CA ARG A 361 -5.47 9.44 5.69
C ARG A 361 -6.03 8.65 6.89
N ALA A 362 -6.06 9.30 8.05
CA ALA A 362 -6.56 8.70 9.28
C ALA A 362 -8.08 8.50 9.22
N HIS A 363 -8.82 9.42 8.61
CA HIS A 363 -10.26 9.24 8.42
C HIS A 363 -10.60 8.04 7.54
N LEU A 364 -9.86 7.83 6.45
CA LEU A 364 -10.03 6.65 5.59
C LEU A 364 -9.69 5.36 6.33
N LEU A 365 -8.59 5.34 7.08
CA LEU A 365 -8.23 4.23 7.96
C LEU A 365 -9.36 3.91 8.94
N ASN A 366 -9.85 4.90 9.69
CA ASN A 366 -10.86 4.70 10.72
C ASN A 366 -12.23 4.32 10.13
N PHE A 367 -12.59 4.89 8.97
CA PHE A 367 -13.83 4.56 8.26
C PHE A 367 -13.81 3.12 7.73
N LEU A 368 -12.71 2.70 7.11
CA LEU A 368 -12.59 1.32 6.64
C LEU A 368 -12.43 0.33 7.80
N GLY A 369 -11.77 0.74 8.88
CA GLY A 369 -11.47 -0.12 10.03
C GLY A 369 -12.57 -0.24 11.07
N GLY A 370 -13.50 0.70 11.13
CA GLY A 370 -14.57 0.72 12.13
C GLY A 370 -15.39 -0.58 12.15
N GLY A 371 -15.62 -1.12 13.33
CA GLY A 371 -16.38 -2.34 13.57
C GLY A 371 -15.54 -3.61 13.44
N SER A 372 -14.23 -3.46 13.16
CA SER A 372 -13.26 -4.54 13.28
C SER A 372 -12.87 -4.78 14.75
N PRO A 373 -12.19 -5.89 15.07
CA PRO A 373 -11.66 -6.11 16.42
C PRO A 373 -10.76 -4.99 16.93
N PHE A 374 -10.05 -4.28 16.05
CA PHE A 374 -9.13 -3.19 16.43
C PHE A 374 -9.82 -1.83 16.57
N MET A 375 -11.08 -1.71 16.14
CA MET A 375 -11.91 -0.50 16.29
C MET A 375 -13.37 -0.87 16.58
N PRO A 376 -13.64 -1.60 17.68
CA PRO A 376 -14.94 -2.27 17.90
C PRO A 376 -16.11 -1.30 18.03
N ASP A 377 -15.87 -0.13 18.64
CA ASP A 377 -16.90 0.87 18.93
C ASP A 377 -16.96 2.00 17.88
N THR A 378 -16.39 1.78 16.69
CA THR A 378 -16.39 2.76 15.58
C THR A 378 -17.23 2.21 14.44
N LEU A 379 -18.15 2.99 13.86
CA LEU A 379 -18.87 2.53 12.66
C LEU A 379 -17.93 2.54 11.45
N GLY A 380 -17.93 1.47 10.65
CA GLY A 380 -17.09 1.39 9.47
C GLY A 380 -17.22 0.09 8.68
N ALA A 381 -16.27 -0.12 7.77
CA ALA A 381 -16.25 -1.25 6.83
C ALA A 381 -15.57 -2.52 7.38
N ARG A 382 -15.25 -2.56 8.68
CA ARG A 382 -14.78 -3.74 9.43
C ARG A 382 -13.48 -4.38 8.94
N VAL A 383 -12.65 -3.65 8.19
CA VAL A 383 -11.32 -4.14 7.79
C VAL A 383 -10.39 -4.11 9.03
N PRO A 384 -9.76 -5.22 9.43
CA PRO A 384 -9.05 -5.31 10.71
C PRO A 384 -7.63 -4.72 10.62
N PHE A 385 -7.51 -3.44 10.27
CA PHE A 385 -6.23 -2.75 10.28
C PHE A 385 -5.63 -2.73 11.68
N GLU A 386 -4.40 -3.22 11.81
CA GLU A 386 -3.74 -3.34 13.12
C GLU A 386 -2.80 -2.16 13.41
N LEU A 387 -2.35 -1.49 12.35
CA LEU A 387 -1.27 -0.51 12.43
C LEU A 387 -1.29 0.44 11.23
N SER A 388 -0.80 1.65 11.48
CA SER A 388 -0.55 2.68 10.49
C SER A 388 0.94 3.05 10.41
N PHE A 389 1.45 3.28 9.20
CA PHE A 389 2.82 3.73 8.98
C PHE A 389 2.91 4.80 7.88
N ALA A 390 3.49 5.95 8.23
CA ALA A 390 3.77 7.03 7.30
C ALA A 390 5.28 7.18 7.09
N LEU A 391 5.75 7.11 5.85
CA LEU A 391 7.14 7.43 5.50
C LEU A 391 7.24 8.85 4.93
N HIS A 392 7.95 9.70 5.66
CA HIS A 392 8.30 11.07 5.32
C HIS A 392 9.82 11.23 5.19
N THR A 393 10.24 12.40 4.73
CA THR A 393 11.64 12.84 4.80
C THR A 393 11.67 14.28 5.29
N ASP A 394 12.58 14.63 6.20
CA ASP A 394 12.51 15.88 6.95
C ASP A 394 13.22 17.05 6.25
N ALA A 395 12.87 18.26 6.64
CA ALA A 395 13.61 19.46 6.31
C ALA A 395 14.70 19.72 7.37
N GLY A 396 15.96 19.57 6.98
CA GLY A 396 17.12 19.91 7.80
C GLY A 396 18.44 19.64 7.08
N PHE A 397 19.51 20.30 7.51
CA PHE A 397 20.82 20.09 6.89
C PHE A 397 21.96 20.34 7.88
N ASN A 398 23.08 19.69 7.60
CA ASN A 398 24.32 19.85 8.34
C ASN A 398 25.37 20.62 7.51
N ARG A 399 25.96 21.67 8.09
CA ARG A 399 27.01 22.46 7.42
C ARG A 399 28.35 21.72 7.30
N ASN A 400 28.58 20.73 8.17
CA ASN A 400 29.80 19.93 8.17
C ASN A 400 29.77 18.77 7.15
N GLY A 401 28.66 18.61 6.41
CA GLY A 401 28.51 17.55 5.40
C GLY A 401 28.19 16.17 5.98
N ASN A 402 27.90 16.05 7.28
CA ASN A 402 27.53 14.78 7.89
C ASN A 402 26.09 14.36 7.52
N ILE A 403 25.80 13.07 7.71
CA ILE A 403 24.43 12.53 7.67
C ILE A 403 23.58 13.29 8.71
N TYR A 404 22.38 13.69 8.31
CA TYR A 404 21.38 14.30 9.19
C TYR A 404 20.54 13.22 9.86
N GLY A 405 20.09 12.22 9.09
CA GLY A 405 19.60 10.96 9.64
C GLY A 405 18.11 10.94 10.01
N THR A 406 17.73 9.95 10.81
CA THR A 406 16.34 9.51 10.99
C THR A 406 15.69 10.10 12.24
N LEU A 407 14.45 10.55 12.12
CA LEU A 407 13.60 11.01 13.24
C LEU A 407 12.26 10.23 13.26
N GLY A 408 11.66 10.08 14.43
CA GLY A 408 10.34 9.47 14.60
C GLY A 408 9.36 10.38 15.31
N LEU A 409 8.08 10.27 14.95
CA LEU A 409 6.96 11.00 15.58
C LEU A 409 5.84 10.02 15.95
N ILE A 410 5.31 10.20 17.15
CA ILE A 410 4.10 9.54 17.66
C ILE A 410 3.22 10.58 18.36
N THR A 411 1.96 10.23 18.62
CA THR A 411 1.10 11.02 19.51
C THR A 411 0.52 10.12 20.60
N GLY A 412 0.89 10.39 21.85
CA GLY A 412 0.48 9.60 23.02
C GLY A 412 -0.98 9.77 23.47
N VAL A 413 -1.68 10.76 22.91
CA VAL A 413 -3.10 11.05 23.18
C VAL A 413 -3.87 11.37 21.89
N ASN A 414 -5.18 11.12 21.86
CA ASN A 414 -6.05 11.56 20.76
C ASN A 414 -6.43 13.05 20.90
N GLU A 415 -7.38 13.53 20.09
CA GLU A 415 -7.86 14.92 20.12
C GLU A 415 -8.63 15.28 21.40
N GLN A 416 -9.27 14.30 22.03
CA GLN A 416 -10.00 14.46 23.29
C GLN A 416 -9.08 14.35 24.52
N GLY A 417 -7.80 14.03 24.32
CA GLY A 417 -6.83 13.80 25.40
C GLY A 417 -6.81 12.36 25.92
N ASP A 418 -7.51 11.43 25.29
CA ASP A 418 -7.51 10.02 25.68
C ASP A 418 -6.19 9.34 25.34
N SER A 419 -5.63 8.60 26.30
CA SER A 419 -4.38 7.87 26.15
C SER A 419 -4.57 6.40 25.73
N LEU A 420 -5.80 5.99 25.42
CA LEU A 420 -6.16 4.64 24.99
C LEU A 420 -6.72 4.65 23.56
N TYR A 421 -6.47 3.57 22.81
CA TYR A 421 -7.20 3.24 21.59
C TYR A 421 -8.60 2.71 21.92
N ARG A 422 -9.46 2.57 20.90
CA ARG A 422 -10.81 1.97 21.04
C ARG A 422 -10.78 0.54 21.61
N THR A 423 -9.67 -0.18 21.47
CA THR A 423 -9.47 -1.51 22.07
C THR A 423 -9.16 -1.49 23.57
N GLY A 424 -8.95 -0.31 24.17
CA GLY A 424 -8.43 -0.16 25.54
C GLY A 424 -6.91 -0.30 25.64
N THR A 425 -6.20 -0.60 24.54
CA THR A 425 -4.73 -0.63 24.48
C THR A 425 -4.17 0.78 24.59
N ALA A 426 -3.06 0.96 25.31
CA ALA A 426 -2.44 2.28 25.46
C ALA A 426 -1.94 2.83 24.11
N ARG A 427 -2.22 4.10 23.79
CA ARG A 427 -1.67 4.78 22.61
C ARG A 427 -0.15 4.84 22.62
N ARG A 428 0.44 4.80 23.81
CA ARG A 428 1.89 4.72 24.02
C ARG A 428 2.54 3.45 23.48
N THR A 429 1.81 2.41 23.07
CA THR A 429 2.39 1.29 22.33
C THR A 429 3.04 1.75 21.01
N SER A 430 2.59 2.86 20.43
CA SER A 430 3.24 3.52 19.28
C SER A 430 4.68 3.95 19.59
N LEU A 431 5.02 4.24 20.84
CA LEU A 431 6.38 4.60 21.24
C LEU A 431 7.34 3.41 21.10
N ASP A 432 6.93 2.21 21.54
CA ASP A 432 7.72 0.99 21.35
C ASP A 432 7.85 0.66 19.86
N TYR A 433 6.75 0.79 19.12
CA TYR A 433 6.73 0.63 17.67
C TYR A 433 7.76 1.53 16.97
N ALA A 434 7.70 2.85 17.20
CA ALA A 434 8.61 3.81 16.58
C ALA A 434 10.07 3.57 16.99
N ARG A 435 10.34 3.23 18.25
CA ARG A 435 11.69 2.87 18.72
C ARG A 435 12.26 1.68 17.95
N ARG A 436 11.47 0.63 17.73
CA ARG A 436 11.90 -0.56 16.96
C ARG A 436 12.25 -0.19 15.53
N VAL A 437 11.40 0.61 14.87
CA VAL A 437 11.66 1.07 13.49
C VAL A 437 12.96 1.86 13.40
N MET A 438 13.14 2.87 14.27
CA MET A 438 14.36 3.68 14.28
C MET A 438 15.60 2.86 14.61
N THR A 439 15.51 1.97 15.61
CA THR A 439 16.65 1.12 16.03
C THR A 439 17.08 0.16 14.92
N ASN A 440 16.13 -0.49 14.24
CA ASN A 440 16.44 -1.38 13.12
C ASN A 440 17.06 -0.61 11.95
N LEU A 441 16.53 0.57 11.61
CA LEU A 441 17.11 1.43 10.59
C LEU A 441 18.56 1.79 10.90
N HIS A 442 18.83 2.28 12.10
CA HIS A 442 20.20 2.59 12.53
C HIS A 442 21.11 1.38 12.41
N ASN A 443 20.71 0.24 12.97
CA ASN A 443 21.54 -0.96 12.98
C ASN A 443 21.84 -1.47 11.57
N ASP A 444 20.80 -1.60 10.73
CA ASP A 444 20.94 -2.15 9.38
C ASP A 444 21.71 -1.21 8.46
N LEU A 445 21.39 0.08 8.46
CA LEU A 445 22.06 1.06 7.60
C LEU A 445 23.52 1.25 8.04
N THR A 446 23.77 1.32 9.34
CA THR A 446 25.14 1.48 9.86
C THR A 446 26.02 0.30 9.48
N ARG A 447 25.51 -0.92 9.65
CA ARG A 447 26.25 -2.14 9.30
C ARG A 447 26.45 -2.29 7.79
N THR A 448 25.42 -1.98 6.99
CA THR A 448 25.46 -2.19 5.54
C THR A 448 26.37 -1.18 4.85
N TYR A 449 26.33 0.09 5.26
CA TYR A 449 27.05 1.17 4.58
C TYR A 449 28.36 1.58 5.27
N GLY A 450 28.68 0.97 6.43
CA GLY A 450 29.91 1.28 7.17
C GLY A 450 29.99 2.74 7.62
N THR A 451 28.84 3.36 7.90
CA THR A 451 28.70 4.76 8.31
C THR A 451 27.83 4.83 9.55
N ASP A 452 28.07 5.76 10.48
CA ASP A 452 27.13 5.99 11.57
C ASP A 452 25.84 6.63 11.01
N TRP A 453 24.78 5.82 10.86
CA TRP A 453 23.50 6.33 10.42
C TRP A 453 22.80 7.00 11.60
N HIS A 454 22.93 8.33 11.67
CA HIS A 454 22.53 9.10 12.84
C HIS A 454 21.03 8.92 13.17
N LEU A 455 20.74 8.62 14.44
CA LEU A 455 19.39 8.73 15.00
C LEU A 455 19.22 10.08 15.66
N ARG A 456 18.19 10.78 15.22
CA ARG A 456 17.70 12.01 15.81
C ARG A 456 16.62 11.68 16.85
N GLU A 457 15.78 12.66 17.15
CA GLU A 457 14.77 12.55 18.19
C GLU A 457 13.65 11.56 17.85
N LEU A 458 13.02 11.03 18.91
CA LEU A 458 11.71 10.40 18.86
C LEU A 458 10.74 11.28 19.65
N PHE A 459 9.88 12.00 18.94
CA PHE A 459 8.98 12.99 19.53
C PHE A 459 7.58 12.41 19.79
N ASP A 460 7.03 12.74 20.97
CA ASP A 460 5.59 12.71 21.23
C ASP A 460 5.03 14.11 20.94
N LYS A 461 4.45 14.30 19.74
CA LYS A 461 4.00 15.60 19.25
C LYS A 461 2.67 15.49 18.53
N ASN A 462 1.93 16.58 18.57
CA ASN A 462 0.56 16.64 18.07
C ASN A 462 0.46 16.72 16.53
N TYR A 463 0.72 15.61 15.83
CA TYR A 463 0.54 15.49 14.38
C TYR A 463 -0.76 14.76 14.06
N ALA A 464 -1.53 15.26 13.09
CA ALA A 464 -2.81 14.66 12.69
C ALA A 464 -2.65 13.17 12.28
N GLU A 465 -1.61 12.88 11.50
CA GLU A 465 -1.32 11.53 10.98
C GLU A 465 -1.01 10.49 12.07
N THR A 466 -0.65 10.89 13.30
CA THR A 466 -0.39 9.98 14.43
C THR A 466 -1.37 10.17 15.59
N ARG A 467 -2.06 11.32 15.66
CA ARG A 467 -3.12 11.60 16.65
C ARG A 467 -4.42 10.90 16.29
N MET A 468 -4.81 10.94 15.02
CA MET A 468 -6.14 10.58 14.56
C MET A 468 -6.36 9.09 14.26
N PRO A 469 -5.35 8.29 13.86
CA PRO A 469 -5.55 6.85 13.74
C PRO A 469 -5.98 6.22 15.06
N GLU A 470 -6.96 5.33 14.99
CA GLU A 470 -7.46 4.53 16.13
C GLU A 470 -6.64 3.24 16.36
N VAL A 471 -5.45 3.17 15.75
CA VAL A 471 -4.49 2.07 15.86
C VAL A 471 -3.07 2.63 16.09
N PRO A 472 -2.11 1.80 16.55
CA PRO A 472 -0.70 2.13 16.60
C PRO A 472 -0.23 2.80 15.31
N SER A 473 0.38 3.98 15.43
CA SER A 473 0.77 4.80 14.29
C SER A 473 2.05 5.57 14.55
N MET A 474 2.82 5.79 13.48
CA MET A 474 4.00 6.64 13.52
C MET A 474 4.20 7.37 12.19
N ILE A 475 4.86 8.53 12.25
CA ILE A 475 5.59 9.08 11.11
C ILE A 475 7.07 8.74 11.31
N LEU A 476 7.67 8.20 10.26
CA LEU A 476 9.11 8.08 10.12
C LEU A 476 9.62 9.18 9.20
N GLU A 477 10.45 10.06 9.72
CA GLU A 477 11.29 10.92 8.92
C GLU A 477 12.59 10.18 8.60
N LEU A 478 12.66 9.49 7.46
CA LEU A 478 13.76 8.54 7.18
C LEU A 478 15.13 9.23 7.13
N LEU A 479 15.18 10.38 6.48
CA LEU A 479 16.38 11.17 6.19
C LEU A 479 15.97 12.63 5.97
N ALA A 480 16.93 13.55 5.86
CA ALA A 480 16.60 14.93 5.49
C ALA A 480 16.82 15.26 4.01
N HIS A 481 15.74 15.67 3.33
CA HIS A 481 15.75 15.98 1.90
C HIS A 481 16.38 17.35 1.58
N GLN A 482 16.74 18.13 2.60
CA GLN A 482 17.57 19.34 2.49
C GLN A 482 19.06 19.06 2.69
N ASN A 483 19.44 17.89 3.19
CA ASN A 483 20.83 17.56 3.45
C ASN A 483 21.46 16.84 2.25
N PHE A 484 22.50 17.43 1.65
CA PHE A 484 23.14 16.87 0.46
C PHE A 484 23.67 15.45 0.69
N THR A 485 24.23 15.16 1.86
CA THR A 485 24.80 13.85 2.17
C THR A 485 23.71 12.78 2.28
N ASP A 486 22.59 13.08 2.92
CA ASP A 486 21.42 12.18 2.97
C ASP A 486 20.88 11.92 1.57
N MET A 487 20.83 12.96 0.72
CA MET A 487 20.32 12.83 -0.64
C MET A 487 21.19 11.95 -1.55
N LYS A 488 22.48 11.74 -1.24
CA LYS A 488 23.29 10.72 -1.93
C LYS A 488 22.73 9.33 -1.71
N PHE A 489 22.31 9.02 -0.48
CA PHE A 489 21.67 7.76 -0.13
C PHE A 489 20.23 7.70 -0.66
N ALA A 490 19.48 8.79 -0.55
CA ALA A 490 18.10 8.86 -1.02
C ALA A 490 17.93 8.55 -2.52
N HIS A 491 18.97 8.78 -3.32
CA HIS A 491 18.98 8.46 -4.76
C HIS A 491 19.55 7.07 -5.07
N ASP A 492 20.10 6.34 -4.10
CA ASP A 492 20.60 4.98 -4.28
C ASP A 492 19.47 3.95 -4.09
N PRO A 493 19.09 3.16 -5.12
CA PRO A 493 18.07 2.13 -5.00
C PRO A 493 18.43 1.03 -3.99
N ASN A 494 19.72 0.73 -3.76
CA ASN A 494 20.14 -0.23 -2.74
C ASN A 494 19.85 0.31 -1.33
N PHE A 495 20.05 1.62 -1.11
CA PHE A 495 19.69 2.25 0.15
C PHE A 495 18.18 2.20 0.39
N LYS A 496 17.37 2.49 -0.63
CA LYS A 496 15.90 2.38 -0.53
C LYS A 496 15.45 0.97 -0.18
N PHE A 497 16.09 -0.04 -0.77
CA PHE A 497 15.85 -1.44 -0.45
C PHE A 497 16.24 -1.76 1.00
N THR A 498 17.46 -1.43 1.44
CA THR A 498 17.93 -1.70 2.80
C THR A 498 17.08 -0.99 3.85
N ALA A 499 16.78 0.31 3.65
CA ALA A 499 15.95 1.08 4.55
C ALA A 499 14.52 0.50 4.64
N SER A 500 13.92 0.15 3.50
CA SER A 500 12.58 -0.45 3.47
C SER A 500 12.57 -1.82 4.14
N ARG A 501 13.63 -2.63 3.96
CA ARG A 501 13.78 -3.93 4.62
C ARG A 501 13.90 -3.76 6.13
N ALA A 502 14.65 -2.77 6.62
CA ALA A 502 14.78 -2.48 8.05
C ALA A 502 13.42 -2.09 8.68
N VAL A 503 12.65 -1.25 7.98
CA VAL A 503 11.28 -0.86 8.37
C VAL A 503 10.36 -2.08 8.39
N TYR A 504 10.36 -2.89 7.33
CA TYR A 504 9.59 -4.15 7.25
C TYR A 504 9.90 -5.07 8.45
N LYS A 505 11.17 -5.33 8.73
CA LYS A 505 11.59 -6.17 9.87
C LYS A 505 11.04 -5.61 11.19
N ALA A 506 11.08 -4.30 11.39
CA ALA A 506 10.57 -3.68 12.60
C ALA A 506 9.04 -3.77 12.74
N ILE A 507 8.29 -3.56 11.66
CA ILE A 507 6.82 -3.72 11.64
C ILE A 507 6.47 -5.17 11.98
N LEU A 508 7.13 -6.13 11.35
CA LEU A 508 6.96 -7.56 11.62
C LEU A 508 7.25 -7.90 13.08
N GLN A 509 8.41 -7.50 13.59
CA GLN A 509 8.79 -7.75 14.99
C GLN A 509 7.84 -7.09 15.99
N TYR A 510 7.35 -5.88 15.69
CA TYR A 510 6.38 -5.19 16.55
C TYR A 510 5.04 -5.93 16.59
N LEU A 511 4.45 -6.24 15.43
CA LEU A 511 3.17 -6.93 15.38
C LEU A 511 3.24 -8.34 15.97
N SER A 512 4.28 -9.10 15.67
CA SER A 512 4.49 -10.41 16.29
C SER A 512 4.60 -10.28 17.81
N ALA A 513 5.33 -9.28 18.34
CA ALA A 513 5.36 -9.03 19.77
C ALA A 513 3.99 -8.64 20.37
N MET A 514 3.19 -7.85 19.64
CA MET A 514 1.82 -7.49 20.06
C MET A 514 0.90 -8.71 20.17
N HIS A 515 1.16 -9.76 19.38
CA HIS A 515 0.45 -11.04 19.37
C HIS A 515 1.12 -12.14 20.21
N GLY A 516 2.20 -11.82 20.94
CA GLY A 516 2.90 -12.82 21.78
C GLY A 516 3.71 -13.83 20.97
N GLU A 517 4.04 -13.54 19.71
CA GLU A 517 4.90 -14.33 18.83
C GLU A 517 6.33 -13.76 18.85
N PRO A 518 7.30 -14.40 19.55
CA PRO A 518 8.59 -13.76 19.82
C PRO A 518 9.59 -13.82 18.65
N GLN A 519 9.39 -14.70 17.67
CA GLN A 519 10.36 -14.93 16.59
C GLN A 519 9.67 -15.12 15.23
N PRO A 520 9.28 -14.03 14.56
CA PRO A 520 8.78 -14.11 13.20
C PRO A 520 9.91 -14.41 12.21
N ALA A 521 9.59 -15.13 11.14
CA ALA A 521 10.52 -15.36 10.03
C ALA A 521 10.54 -14.15 9.09
N VAL A 522 11.75 -13.61 8.83
CA VAL A 522 11.95 -12.55 7.85
C VAL A 522 12.10 -13.14 6.44
N GLN A 523 11.53 -12.50 5.43
CA GLN A 523 11.69 -12.91 4.04
C GLN A 523 13.18 -12.97 3.65
N PRO A 524 13.66 -14.08 3.05
CA PRO A 524 15.04 -14.21 2.55
C PRO A 524 15.42 -13.11 1.55
N LEU A 525 16.73 -12.84 1.44
CA LEU A 525 17.25 -11.95 0.40
C LEU A 525 17.09 -12.58 -1.01
N PRO A 526 17.00 -11.75 -2.07
CA PRO A 526 16.97 -12.24 -3.44
C PRO A 526 18.14 -13.18 -3.76
N VAL A 527 17.88 -14.19 -4.60
CA VAL A 527 18.93 -15.11 -5.07
C VAL A 527 20.04 -14.36 -5.82
N HIS A 528 21.24 -14.93 -5.85
CA HIS A 528 22.35 -14.42 -6.65
C HIS A 528 22.93 -15.52 -7.55
N ALA A 529 23.91 -15.16 -8.38
CA ALA A 529 24.57 -16.07 -9.32
C ALA A 529 23.58 -16.85 -10.22
N PHE A 530 22.48 -16.21 -10.62
CA PHE A 530 21.50 -16.82 -11.51
C PHE A 530 22.11 -17.10 -12.89
N ALA A 531 21.90 -18.31 -13.41
CA ALA A 531 22.31 -18.69 -14.76
C ALA A 531 21.22 -19.53 -15.43
N ALA A 532 21.03 -19.29 -16.73
CA ALA A 532 20.19 -20.08 -17.61
C ALA A 532 21.07 -20.66 -18.74
N ARG A 533 21.09 -21.99 -18.89
CA ARG A 533 21.92 -22.68 -19.88
C ARG A 533 21.09 -23.67 -20.68
N LEU A 534 21.12 -23.56 -22.00
CA LEU A 534 20.52 -24.58 -22.87
C LEU A 534 21.21 -25.91 -22.65
N VAL A 535 20.41 -26.97 -22.48
CA VAL A 535 20.90 -28.32 -22.27
C VAL A 535 21.21 -28.93 -23.64
N LYS A 536 22.49 -29.24 -23.88
CA LYS A 536 22.94 -29.76 -25.18
C LYS A 536 22.15 -31.03 -25.55
N GLY A 537 21.56 -31.02 -26.75
CA GLY A 537 20.79 -32.14 -27.28
C GLY A 537 19.41 -32.33 -26.66
N GLN A 538 18.88 -31.33 -25.96
CA GLN A 538 17.55 -31.35 -25.37
C GLN A 538 16.83 -30.02 -25.63
N ASP A 539 15.51 -30.07 -25.78
CA ASP A 539 14.63 -28.89 -25.80
C ASP A 539 14.38 -28.40 -24.36
N ALA A 540 15.46 -28.12 -23.65
CA ALA A 540 15.43 -27.75 -22.24
C ALA A 540 16.47 -26.68 -21.89
N VAL A 541 16.11 -25.85 -20.91
CA VAL A 541 17.01 -24.91 -20.24
C VAL A 541 17.20 -25.36 -18.79
N GLN A 542 18.45 -25.40 -18.34
CA GLN A 542 18.79 -25.53 -16.94
C GLN A 542 18.91 -24.13 -16.31
N LEU A 543 18.11 -23.88 -15.29
CA LEU A 543 18.24 -22.72 -14.42
C LEU A 543 19.01 -23.11 -13.17
N SER A 544 19.90 -22.24 -12.69
CA SER A 544 20.64 -22.42 -11.43
C SER A 544 20.85 -21.08 -10.73
N TRP A 545 20.92 -21.08 -9.40
CA TRP A 545 21.16 -19.90 -8.57
C TRP A 545 21.78 -20.28 -7.23
N GLN A 546 22.09 -19.30 -6.40
CA GLN A 546 22.55 -19.49 -5.02
C GLN A 546 21.73 -18.65 -4.04
N PRO A 547 21.44 -19.16 -2.82
CA PRO A 547 20.87 -18.34 -1.75
C PRO A 547 21.82 -17.20 -1.40
N THR A 548 21.29 -16.01 -1.11
CA THR A 548 22.08 -14.91 -0.59
C THR A 548 22.01 -14.90 0.93
N PRO A 549 23.11 -15.16 1.66
CA PRO A 549 23.11 -15.11 3.11
C PRO A 549 22.81 -13.69 3.61
N ASP A 550 21.89 -13.57 4.56
CA ASP A 550 21.63 -12.29 5.25
C ASP A 550 22.46 -12.23 6.53
N SER A 551 23.60 -11.54 6.46
CA SER A 551 24.53 -11.41 7.60
C SER A 551 23.97 -10.65 8.80
N ILE A 552 22.86 -9.91 8.61
CA ILE A 552 22.23 -9.08 9.65
C ILE A 552 20.82 -9.56 10.03
N GLU A 553 20.35 -10.68 9.47
CA GLU A 553 19.08 -11.30 9.81
C GLU A 553 19.16 -12.83 9.70
N ALA A 554 19.52 -13.49 10.80
CA ALA A 554 19.72 -14.93 10.83
C ALA A 554 18.46 -15.76 10.55
N SER A 555 17.26 -15.19 10.73
CA SER A 555 16.00 -15.87 10.42
C SER A 555 15.67 -15.91 8.92
N ALA A 556 16.34 -15.08 8.10
CA ALA A 556 16.07 -14.92 6.67
C ALA A 556 16.70 -16.01 5.79
N VAL A 557 16.53 -17.27 6.17
CA VAL A 557 17.07 -18.44 5.46
C VAL A 557 16.00 -19.03 4.52
N PRO A 558 16.29 -19.16 3.21
CA PRO A 558 15.32 -19.73 2.27
C PRO A 558 15.14 -21.23 2.48
N THR A 559 13.89 -21.67 2.52
CA THR A 559 13.51 -23.09 2.57
C THR A 559 13.10 -23.64 1.21
N ASP A 560 12.68 -22.77 0.28
CA ASP A 560 12.35 -23.09 -1.10
C ASP A 560 12.53 -21.85 -1.98
N TYR A 561 12.36 -22.03 -3.28
CA TYR A 561 12.35 -21.00 -4.31
C TYR A 561 11.14 -21.18 -5.21
N ILE A 562 10.73 -20.09 -5.84
CA ILE A 562 9.66 -20.07 -6.82
C ILE A 562 10.27 -19.64 -8.14
N VAL A 563 10.03 -20.43 -9.18
CA VAL A 563 10.42 -20.09 -10.55
C VAL A 563 9.19 -19.64 -11.30
N TYR A 564 9.21 -18.39 -11.74
CA TYR A 564 8.20 -17.80 -12.62
C TYR A 564 8.68 -17.87 -14.07
N THR A 565 7.79 -18.23 -14.99
CA THR A 565 8.13 -18.34 -16.42
C THR A 565 7.23 -17.47 -17.29
N ARG A 566 7.77 -16.98 -18.41
CA ARG A 566 7.03 -16.24 -19.44
C ARG A 566 7.62 -16.50 -20.83
N THR A 567 6.81 -16.28 -21.85
CA THR A 567 7.21 -16.21 -23.27
C THR A 567 7.35 -14.74 -23.70
N PRO A 568 7.91 -14.43 -24.89
CA PRO A 568 8.18 -13.04 -25.31
C PRO A 568 6.98 -12.08 -25.25
N ASN A 569 5.75 -12.58 -25.40
CA ASN A 569 4.52 -11.76 -25.47
C ASN A 569 3.54 -12.02 -24.31
N THR A 570 3.91 -12.85 -23.33
CA THR A 570 3.07 -13.15 -22.16
C THR A 570 3.64 -12.47 -20.90
N ASP A 571 2.81 -12.40 -19.87
CA ASP A 571 3.30 -12.09 -18.51
C ASP A 571 3.92 -13.35 -17.87
N PHE A 572 4.50 -13.17 -16.68
CA PHE A 572 4.84 -14.29 -15.81
C PHE A 572 3.61 -15.09 -15.38
N ASP A 573 3.78 -16.41 -15.30
CA ASP A 573 2.79 -17.33 -14.71
C ASP A 573 2.69 -17.16 -13.18
N ASN A 574 1.90 -18.02 -12.52
CA ASN A 574 1.78 -18.03 -11.05
C ASN A 574 2.99 -18.63 -10.33
N GLY A 575 4.03 -19.05 -11.07
CA GLY A 575 5.22 -19.67 -10.54
C GLY A 575 5.04 -21.11 -10.08
N ARG A 576 6.16 -21.80 -9.91
CA ARG A 576 6.23 -23.17 -9.39
C ARG A 576 7.31 -23.30 -8.33
N LEU A 577 7.01 -24.05 -7.27
CA LEU A 577 8.00 -24.38 -6.25
C LEU A 577 9.10 -25.30 -6.80
N THR A 578 10.29 -25.14 -6.24
CA THR A 578 11.48 -25.92 -6.63
C THR A 578 11.74 -27.09 -5.69
N ASN A 579 10.99 -27.20 -4.59
CA ASN A 579 11.18 -28.17 -3.52
C ASN A 579 12.61 -28.10 -2.95
N GLY A 580 13.08 -26.87 -2.66
CA GLY A 580 14.38 -26.57 -2.07
C GLY A 580 15.56 -26.65 -3.04
N ARG A 581 15.32 -26.96 -4.32
CA ARG A 581 16.39 -27.09 -5.31
C ARG A 581 16.84 -25.71 -5.80
N THR A 582 18.15 -25.51 -5.84
CA THR A 582 18.77 -24.32 -6.45
C THR A 582 19.12 -24.51 -7.92
N THR A 583 18.68 -25.62 -8.52
CA THR A 583 18.86 -25.93 -9.93
C THR A 583 17.64 -26.69 -10.43
N VAL A 584 17.06 -26.24 -11.54
CA VAL A 584 15.89 -26.87 -12.17
C VAL A 584 16.05 -26.91 -13.69
N ASN A 585 15.58 -27.99 -14.30
CA ASN A 585 15.43 -28.06 -15.76
C ASN A 585 13.99 -27.68 -16.13
N LEU A 586 13.86 -26.89 -17.18
CA LEU A 586 12.61 -26.43 -17.76
C LEU A 586 12.58 -26.81 -19.24
N PRO A 587 11.45 -27.31 -19.76
CA PRO A 587 11.28 -27.43 -21.20
C PRO A 587 11.32 -26.02 -21.83
N VAL A 588 11.90 -25.93 -23.02
CA VAL A 588 11.80 -24.73 -23.88
C VAL A 588 11.26 -25.16 -25.23
N ASN A 589 10.35 -24.37 -25.80
CA ASN A 589 9.96 -24.57 -27.19
C ASN A 589 11.00 -23.84 -28.06
N PRO A 590 11.66 -24.53 -29.00
CA PRO A 590 12.66 -23.94 -29.91
C PRO A 590 12.12 -22.78 -30.75
#